data_AF-A0A246DWG8-F1
#
_entry.id   AF-A0A246DWG8-F1
#
_cell.length_a   1.000
_cell.length_b   1.000
_cell.length_c   1.000
_cell.angle_alpha   90.00
_cell.angle_beta   90.00
_cell.angle_gamma   90.00
#
_symmetry.space_group_name_H-M   'P 1'
#
loop_
_entity.id
_entity.type
_entity.pdbx_description
1 polymer ?
#
loop_
_entity_poly.entity_id
_entity_poly.type
_entity_poly.pdbx_seq_one_letter_code
_entity_poly.pdbx_strand_id
1 'polypeptide(L)'
;MVTARRFQEIKGWSPGYINVTPEHVTIMAECTVCGTAREFARESLPGHLHFSLISEIEPHLKCVSCGAKAGKLRFGSYVGGD
;
A
#
# COMPACT_ATOMS: atom_id res chain seq x y z
N MET A 1 7.15 20.42 19.33
CA MET A 1 7.71 19.48 18.34
C MET A 1 6.53 18.73 17.77
N VAL A 2 6.16 18.93 16.50
CA VAL A 2 5.06 18.19 15.88
C VAL A 2 5.54 16.76 15.70
N THR A 3 5.03 15.83 16.51
CA THR A 3 5.36 14.41 16.39
C THR A 3 4.87 13.95 15.02
N ALA A 4 5.79 13.60 14.12
CA ALA A 4 5.43 13.16 12.78
C ALA A 4 4.54 11.90 12.87
N ARG A 5 3.42 11.92 12.14
CA ARG A 5 2.53 10.76 12.01
C ARG A 5 3.33 9.57 11.47
N ARG A 6 3.30 8.45 12.18
CA ARG A 6 4.02 7.22 11.81
C ARG A 6 3.04 6.18 11.27
N PHE A 7 3.30 5.63 10.11
CA PHE A 7 2.53 4.51 9.60
C PHE A 7 2.73 3.26 10.47
N GLN A 8 1.65 2.64 10.92
CA GLN A 8 1.61 1.37 11.62
C GLN A 8 0.86 0.34 10.79
N GLU A 9 1.57 -0.68 10.34
CA GLU A 9 1.01 -1.81 9.60
C GLU A 9 0.19 -2.74 10.51
N ILE A 10 -0.94 -3.24 10.00
CA ILE A 10 -1.70 -4.35 10.56
C ILE A 10 -1.00 -5.65 10.15
N LYS A 11 -0.16 -6.19 11.04
CA LYS A 11 0.63 -7.39 10.74
C LYS A 11 -0.26 -8.61 10.50
N GLY A 12 0.08 -9.38 9.47
CA GLY A 12 -0.59 -10.66 9.17
C GLY A 12 -1.97 -10.53 8.55
N TRP A 13 -2.39 -9.31 8.19
CA TRP A 13 -3.67 -9.07 7.55
C TRP A 13 -3.49 -8.55 6.11
N SER A 14 -4.31 -9.07 5.21
CA SER A 14 -4.50 -8.57 3.85
C SER A 14 -5.99 -8.75 3.51
N PRO A 15 -6.62 -7.78 2.84
CA PRO A 15 -8.03 -7.86 2.47
C PRO A 15 -8.32 -8.93 1.41
N GLY A 16 -7.30 -9.52 0.80
CA GLY A 16 -7.44 -10.46 -0.33
C GLY A 16 -7.70 -9.71 -1.63
N TYR A 17 -8.82 -8.98 -1.71
CA TYR A 17 -9.16 -8.10 -2.84
C TYR A 17 -8.97 -6.61 -2.49
N ILE A 18 -8.65 -5.77 -3.48
CA ILE A 18 -8.42 -4.34 -3.21
C ILE A 18 -9.71 -3.59 -2.84
N ASN A 19 -10.86 -3.91 -3.46
CA ASN A 19 -12.13 -3.25 -3.19
C ASN A 19 -12.69 -3.49 -1.79
N VAL A 20 -12.31 -4.60 -1.13
CA VAL A 20 -12.78 -4.91 0.23
C VAL A 20 -11.89 -4.28 1.31
N THR A 21 -10.87 -3.52 0.92
CA THR A 21 -10.07 -2.70 1.86
C THR A 21 -10.97 -1.63 2.49
N PRO A 22 -11.13 -1.59 3.83
CA PRO A 22 -11.94 -0.57 4.50
C PRO A 22 -11.40 0.84 4.25
N GLU A 23 -12.28 1.84 4.17
CA GLU A 23 -11.88 3.22 3.81
C GLU A 23 -10.95 3.89 4.82
N HIS A 24 -11.03 3.50 6.10
CA HIS A 24 -10.16 4.02 7.15
C HIS A 24 -8.76 3.38 7.17
N VAL A 25 -8.52 2.36 6.33
CA VAL A 25 -7.23 1.70 6.22
C VAL A 25 -6.39 2.41 5.18
N THR A 26 -5.23 2.92 5.61
CA THR A 26 -4.20 3.45 4.73
C THR A 26 -3.50 2.29 4.01
N ILE A 27 -3.32 2.44 2.69
CA ILE A 27 -2.56 1.51 1.86
C ILE A 27 -1.20 2.13 1.54
N MET A 28 -0.14 1.36 1.76
CA MET A 28 1.24 1.73 1.46
C MET A 28 1.81 0.76 0.43
N ALA A 29 2.37 1.28 -0.65
CA ALA A 29 3.16 0.49 -1.59
C ALA A 29 4.64 0.60 -1.23
N GLU A 30 5.28 -0.52 -0.90
CA GLU A 30 6.71 -0.60 -0.58
C GLU A 30 7.45 -1.41 -1.66
N CYS A 31 8.58 -0.90 -2.13
CA CYS A 31 9.48 -1.68 -2.98
C CYS A 31 10.36 -2.59 -2.13
N THR A 32 10.27 -3.89 -2.34
CA THR A 32 11.05 -4.89 -1.57
C THR A 32 12.54 -4.93 -1.94
N VAL A 33 12.94 -4.20 -2.99
CA VAL A 33 14.35 -4.11 -3.44
C VAL A 33 15.07 -2.91 -2.79
N CYS A 34 14.49 -1.71 -2.86
CA CYS A 34 15.13 -0.49 -2.37
C CYS A 34 14.51 0.07 -1.08
N GLY A 35 13.43 -0.52 -0.58
CA GLY A 35 12.75 -0.10 0.65
C GLY A 35 11.96 1.21 0.54
N THR A 36 11.90 1.85 -0.63
CA THR A 36 11.08 3.06 -0.81
C THR A 36 9.61 2.69 -0.63
N ALA A 37 8.92 3.39 0.26
CA ALA A 37 7.51 3.22 0.52
C ALA A 37 6.74 4.53 0.26
N ARG A 38 5.56 4.44 -0.34
CA ARG A 38 4.65 5.57 -0.58
C ARG A 38 3.21 5.20 -0.34
N GLU A 39 2.39 6.17 0.03
CA GLU A 39 0.94 5.96 0.09
C GLU A 39 0.41 5.56 -1.29
N PHE A 40 -0.56 4.67 -1.29
CA PHE A 40 -1.16 4.09 -2.48
C PHE A 40 -2.66 4.37 -2.46
N ALA A 41 -3.13 5.14 -3.44
CA ALA A 41 -4.56 5.36 -3.66
C ALA A 41 -5.11 4.21 -4.49
N ARG A 42 -6.10 3.46 -3.99
CA ARG A 42 -6.75 2.37 -4.75
C ARG A 42 -7.43 2.90 -6.03
N GLU A 43 -7.83 4.16 -6.02
CA GLU A 43 -8.43 4.89 -7.13
C GLU A 43 -7.42 5.11 -8.28
N SER A 44 -6.11 5.00 -8.01
CA SER A 44 -5.07 5.08 -9.04
C SER A 44 -4.95 3.81 -9.90
N LEU A 45 -5.63 2.72 -9.52
CA LEU A 45 -5.66 1.51 -10.32
C LEU A 45 -6.51 1.71 -11.59
N PRO A 46 -6.13 1.06 -12.71
CA PRO A 46 -7.03 0.87 -13.84
C PRO A 46 -8.33 0.21 -13.39
N GLY A 47 -9.46 0.59 -13.99
CA GLY A 47 -10.79 0.10 -13.56
C GLY A 47 -10.94 -1.43 -13.55
N HIS A 48 -10.25 -2.14 -14.44
CA HIS A 48 -10.27 -3.61 -14.46
C HIS A 48 -9.55 -4.27 -13.26
N LEU A 49 -8.69 -3.54 -12.55
CA LEU A 49 -8.00 -4.02 -11.34
C LEU A 49 -8.71 -3.61 -10.04
N HIS A 50 -9.81 -2.85 -10.11
CA HIS A 50 -10.54 -2.43 -8.90
C HIS A 50 -11.15 -3.61 -8.13
N PHE A 51 -11.39 -4.73 -8.80
CA PHE A 51 -11.94 -5.96 -8.21
C PHE A 51 -10.93 -7.11 -8.22
N SER A 52 -9.63 -6.80 -8.37
CA SER A 52 -8.57 -7.81 -8.41
C SER A 52 -8.02 -8.14 -7.03
N LEU A 53 -7.42 -9.32 -6.94
CA LEU A 53 -6.67 -9.75 -5.77
C LEU A 53 -5.42 -8.88 -5.59
N ILE A 54 -5.01 -8.67 -4.34
CA ILE A 54 -3.74 -7.99 -4.03
C ILE A 54 -2.56 -8.70 -4.72
N SER A 55 -2.57 -10.03 -4.75
CA SER A 55 -1.55 -10.85 -5.42
C SER A 55 -1.52 -10.68 -6.95
N GLU A 56 -2.62 -10.22 -7.55
CA GLU A 56 -2.68 -9.89 -8.98
C GLU A 56 -2.16 -8.48 -9.24
N ILE A 57 -2.34 -7.55 -8.29
CA ILE A 57 -1.93 -6.16 -8.40
C ILE A 57 -0.42 -5.98 -8.16
N GLU A 58 0.13 -6.63 -7.14
CA GLU A 58 1.53 -6.47 -6.71
C GLU A 58 2.58 -6.67 -7.83
N PRO A 59 2.45 -7.67 -8.73
CA PRO A 59 3.38 -7.86 -9.86
C PRO A 59 3.44 -6.67 -10.84
N HIS A 60 2.41 -5.83 -10.87
CA HIS A 60 2.36 -4.65 -11.73
C HIS A 60 3.00 -3.41 -11.08
N LEU A 61 3.30 -3.45 -9.78
CA LEU A 61 3.87 -2.32 -9.06
C LEU A 61 5.34 -2.12 -9.42
N LYS A 62 5.60 -1.07 -10.22
CA LYS A 62 6.94 -0.60 -10.55
C LYS A 62 7.37 0.51 -9.61
N CYS A 63 8.53 0.34 -8.96
CA CYS A 63 9.13 1.37 -8.13
C CYS A 63 9.59 2.56 -8.99
N VAL A 64 9.18 3.78 -8.61
CA VAL A 64 9.63 5.00 -9.30
C VAL A 64 11.08 5.37 -8.98
N SER A 65 11.60 4.95 -7.83
CA SER A 65 12.97 5.29 -7.39
C SER A 65 14.04 4.39 -8.02
N CYS A 66 13.79 3.08 -8.10
CA CYS A 66 14.78 2.11 -8.61
C CYS A 66 14.34 1.35 -9.87
N GLY A 67 13.09 1.49 -10.31
CA GLY A 67 12.57 0.83 -11.51
C GLY A 67 12.17 -0.65 -11.36
N ALA A 68 12.44 -1.29 -10.23
CA ALA A 68 12.11 -2.70 -9.99
C ALA A 68 10.59 -2.95 -9.95
N LYS A 69 10.15 -4.08 -10.50
CA LYS A 69 8.77 -4.59 -10.41
C LYS A 69 8.64 -5.56 -9.23
N ALA A 70 8.74 -5.01 -8.03
CA ALA A 70 8.77 -5.77 -6.78
C ALA A 70 8.09 -4.95 -5.68
N GLY A 71 6.89 -4.46 -5.97
CA GLY A 71 6.09 -3.71 -5.01
C GLY A 71 5.24 -4.65 -4.17
N LYS A 72 5.10 -4.33 -2.89
CA LYS A 72 4.20 -5.01 -1.95
C LYS A 72 3.24 -4.00 -1.36
N LEU A 73 1.96 -4.36 -1.28
CA LEU A 73 0.96 -3.54 -0.60
C LEU A 73 0.93 -3.89 0.89
N ARG A 74 0.98 -2.86 1.72
CA ARG A 74 0.93 -2.92 3.18
C ARG A 74 -0.27 -2.12 3.64
N PHE A 75 -0.96 -2.63 4.64
CA PHE A 75 -2.22 -2.06 5.11
C PHE A 75 -2.09 -1.65 6.56
N GLY A 76 -2.57 -0.46 6.91
CA GLY A 76 -2.34 0.09 8.23
C GLY A 76 -3.09 1.38 8.50
N SER A 77 -2.63 2.10 9.51
CA SER A 77 -3.11 3.44 9.85
C SER A 77 -1.95 4.30 10.33
N TYR A 78 -2.14 5.62 10.32
CA TYR A 78 -1.18 6.52 10.95
C TYR A 78 -1.43 6.61 12.45
N VAL A 79 -0.37 6.46 13.24
CA VAL A 79 -0.38 6.65 14.68
C VAL A 79 0.52 7.82 15.09
N GLY A 80 0.12 8.52 16.14
CA GLY A 80 0.86 9.66 16.68
C GLY A 80 0.46 10.99 16.02
N GLY A 81 0.15 11.98 16.85
CA GLY A 81 -0.38 13.28 16.46
C GLY A 81 -1.60 13.60 17.32
N ASP A 82 -1.36 14.22 18.48
CA ASP A 82 -2.37 15.04 19.16
C ASP A 82 -2.47 16.40 18.45
#